data_AF-A0A955R5H5-F1
#
_entry.id   AF-A0A955R5H5-F1
#
_cell.length_a   1.000
_cell.length_b   1.000
_cell.length_c   1.000
_cell.angle_alpha   90.00
_cell.angle_beta   90.00
_cell.angle_gamma   90.00
#
_symmetry.space_group_name_H-M   'P 1'
#
loop_
_entity.id
_entity.type
_entity.pdbx_description
1 polymer ?
#
loop_
_entity_poly.entity_id
_entity_poly.type
_entity_poly.pdbx_seq_one_letter_code
_entity_poly.pdbx_strand_id
1 'polypeptide(L)'
;MAITSGGKAYFTNVDGGGTFYCQFNPKELKLEDTASWKPSDEQGQSKPLLTYEKGQPAVLSMDLIFDTTDSGGSVQGRVDALRGFLAATVAEADEGGQSTRPPHVDFHWKSFTFRGVVEKISASVLMFKADGTPMRAKVSVTMKERSEPNGGNTGSGSSVTLSSAGSIFSGAGVAARTTTVQPNQTMTQAAAANKSDFRTIANANPQISDPMNIPAGTQLVVPANNALANVLANQALAQTPANFSPAGNVDPFGVNNDNGGFGNLGNLAPSNNEDLSADFSSSGLNAAVSSAADRAHQVTDSAFDRVDPVAERVGLGNQSTAAREEVHEAINEVEQRAHDLLGNPDFDFF
;
A
#
# COMPACT_ATOMS: atom_id res chain seq x y z
N MET A 1 1.59 -10.96 18.92
CA MET A 1 1.08 -9.75 19.61
C MET A 1 2.08 -9.37 20.69
N ALA A 2 2.84 -8.29 20.51
CA ALA A 2 3.74 -7.77 21.54
C ALA A 2 3.04 -6.62 22.27
N ILE A 3 3.05 -6.75 23.58
CA ILE A 3 2.31 -5.96 24.57
C ILE A 3 2.85 -4.53 24.67
N THR A 4 1.92 -3.60 24.59
CA THR A 4 2.00 -2.15 24.72
C THR A 4 2.95 -1.67 25.83
N SER A 5 4.03 -0.97 25.48
CA SER A 5 4.76 -0.12 26.42
C SER A 5 4.16 1.30 26.42
N GLY A 6 3.89 1.82 27.61
CA GLY A 6 3.11 3.04 27.80
C GLY A 6 3.71 4.30 27.16
N GLY A 7 3.05 4.80 26.11
CA GLY A 7 2.83 6.21 25.81
C GLY A 7 4.04 7.12 25.55
N LYS A 8 5.24 6.57 25.33
CA LYS A 8 6.42 7.36 24.95
C LYS A 8 6.54 7.50 23.44
N ALA A 9 7.00 8.66 23.00
CA ALA A 9 7.29 8.88 21.59
C ALA A 9 8.49 8.04 21.14
N TYR A 10 8.47 7.53 19.91
CA TYR A 10 9.57 6.76 19.34
C TYR A 10 9.67 6.96 17.83
N PHE A 11 10.86 6.66 17.29
CA PHE A 11 11.17 6.69 15.87
C PHE A 11 11.49 5.28 15.40
N THR A 12 10.99 4.88 14.25
CA THR A 12 11.25 3.58 13.63
C THR A 12 11.95 3.79 12.30
N ASN A 13 13.11 3.15 12.10
CA ASN A 13 13.76 3.05 10.81
C ASN A 13 13.02 2.02 9.96
N VAL A 14 12.41 2.47 8.87
CA VAL A 14 11.63 1.62 7.97
C VAL A 14 12.54 0.74 7.10
N ASP A 15 13.72 1.21 6.72
CA ASP A 15 14.63 0.48 5.84
C ASP A 15 15.54 -0.52 6.59
N GLY A 16 15.82 -0.28 7.88
CA GLY A 16 16.80 -1.04 8.67
C GLY A 16 16.28 -1.67 9.97
N GLY A 17 14.98 -1.59 10.25
CA GLY A 17 14.33 -2.31 11.36
C GLY A 17 14.66 -1.84 12.79
N GLY A 18 15.34 -0.70 12.97
CA GLY A 18 15.70 -0.17 14.29
C GLY A 18 14.66 0.78 14.89
N THR A 19 14.45 0.72 16.21
CA THR A 19 13.57 1.67 16.94
C THR A 19 14.36 2.51 17.95
N PHE A 20 14.19 3.83 17.91
CA PHE A 20 14.74 4.77 18.88
C PHE A 20 13.62 5.32 19.78
N TYR A 21 13.70 5.03 21.07
CA TYR A 21 12.73 5.51 22.06
C TYR A 21 13.17 6.85 22.66
N CYS A 22 12.26 7.83 22.67
CA CYS A 22 12.48 9.10 23.35
C CYS A 22 12.48 8.89 24.87
N GLN A 23 13.40 9.56 25.57
CA GLN A 23 13.46 9.50 27.02
C GLN A 23 12.26 10.22 27.66
N PHE A 24 12.00 11.43 27.17
CA PHE A 24 10.87 12.28 27.51
C PHE A 24 10.05 12.57 26.26
N ASN A 25 8.75 12.72 26.45
CA ASN A 25 7.85 13.10 25.36
C ASN A 25 8.09 14.56 24.95
N PRO A 26 7.92 14.89 23.66
CA PRO A 26 8.00 16.27 23.21
C PRO A 26 6.93 17.11 23.90
N LYS A 27 7.28 18.35 24.27
CA LYS A 27 6.34 19.31 24.85
C LYS A 27 5.32 19.79 23.81
N GLU A 28 5.78 19.95 22.57
CA GLU A 28 4.99 20.41 21.44
C GLU A 28 5.46 19.71 20.16
N LEU A 29 4.51 19.53 19.23
CA LEU A 29 4.77 19.13 17.85
C LEU A 29 4.28 20.26 16.95
N LYS A 30 5.13 20.71 16.02
CA LYS A 30 4.79 21.74 15.03
C LYS A 30 4.69 21.08 13.67
N LEU A 31 3.47 21.01 13.12
CA LEU A 31 3.20 20.50 11.78
C LEU A 31 2.93 21.69 10.86
N GLU A 32 3.70 21.81 9.78
CA GLU A 32 3.59 22.88 8.80
C GLU A 32 3.24 22.30 7.43
N ASP A 33 2.03 22.59 6.95
CA ASP A 33 1.55 22.24 5.62
C ASP A 33 1.52 23.51 4.75
N THR A 34 2.23 23.47 3.62
CA THR A 34 2.31 24.63 2.71
C THR A 34 1.78 24.28 1.33
N ALA A 35 0.92 25.14 0.77
CA ALA A 35 0.45 25.04 -0.61
C ALA A 35 0.96 26.23 -1.42
N SER A 36 1.40 25.97 -2.65
CA SER A 36 1.84 27.00 -3.59
C SER A 36 0.66 27.47 -4.45
N TRP A 37 0.47 28.79 -4.49
CA TRP A 37 -0.60 29.46 -5.25
C TRP A 37 0.02 30.52 -6.15
N LYS A 38 -0.40 30.52 -7.42
CA LYS A 38 0.05 31.49 -8.41
C LYS A 38 -1.05 32.53 -8.68
N PRO A 39 -0.77 33.84 -8.55
CA PRO A 39 -1.71 34.88 -8.93
C PRO A 39 -1.83 35.00 -10.45
N SER A 40 -3.03 35.33 -10.94
CA SER A 40 -3.32 35.63 -12.34
C SER A 40 -2.75 36.99 -12.74
N ASP A 41 -2.10 37.08 -13.89
CA ASP A 41 -1.47 38.32 -14.41
C ASP A 41 -2.45 39.31 -15.08
N GLU A 42 -3.74 39.26 -14.75
CA GLU A 42 -4.77 40.13 -15.34
C GLU A 42 -4.65 41.58 -14.83
N GLN A 43 -4.43 42.52 -15.75
CA GLN A 43 -4.36 43.96 -15.41
C GLN A 43 -5.76 44.55 -15.19
N GLY A 44 -5.92 45.36 -14.14
CA GLY A 44 -7.15 46.11 -13.85
C GLY A 44 -8.05 45.53 -12.76
N GLN A 45 -7.70 44.40 -12.16
CA GLN A 45 -8.40 43.84 -11.00
C GLN A 45 -7.75 44.31 -9.70
N SER A 46 -8.56 44.74 -8.72
CA SER A 46 -8.06 45.12 -7.39
C SER A 46 -7.55 43.91 -6.58
N LYS A 47 -7.92 42.69 -6.97
CA LYS A 47 -7.50 41.42 -6.35
C LYS A 47 -7.26 40.39 -7.46
N PRO A 48 -6.06 39.81 -7.58
CA PRO A 48 -5.78 38.78 -8.59
C PRO A 48 -6.48 37.47 -8.23
N LEU A 49 -6.88 36.71 -9.26
CA LEU A 49 -7.39 35.34 -9.09
C LEU A 49 -6.21 34.41 -8.76
N LEU A 50 -6.38 33.52 -7.78
CA LEU A 50 -5.33 32.57 -7.38
C LEU A 50 -5.58 31.20 -8.01
N THR A 51 -4.57 30.66 -8.68
CA THR A 51 -4.56 29.29 -9.21
C THR A 51 -3.65 28.43 -8.34
N TYR A 52 -4.16 27.29 -7.89
CA TYR A 52 -3.36 26.31 -7.15
C TYR A 52 -2.31 25.65 -8.05
N GLU A 53 -1.05 25.61 -7.63
CA GLU A 53 0.03 24.94 -8.37
C GLU A 53 0.32 23.54 -7.81
N LYS A 54 0.76 23.47 -6.55
CA LYS A 54 1.17 22.22 -5.89
C LYS A 54 1.22 22.32 -4.37
N GLY A 55 1.02 21.20 -3.70
CA GLY A 55 1.31 21.04 -2.27
C GLY A 55 2.80 20.84 -2.03
N GLN A 56 3.34 21.43 -0.97
CA GLN A 56 4.65 21.08 -0.43
C GLN A 56 4.50 19.94 0.58
N PRO A 57 5.51 19.07 0.73
CA PRO A 57 5.49 18.05 1.78
C PRO A 57 5.36 18.69 3.15
N ALA A 58 4.58 18.07 4.05
CA ALA A 58 4.46 18.52 5.42
C ALA A 58 5.82 18.53 6.13
N VAL A 59 6.05 19.51 7.00
CA VAL A 59 7.26 19.58 7.83
C VAL A 59 6.86 19.43 9.29
N LEU A 60 7.43 18.43 9.97
CA LEU A 60 7.25 18.22 11.40
C LEU A 60 8.51 18.68 12.15
N SER A 61 8.34 19.63 13.05
CA SER A 61 9.39 20.09 13.95
C SER A 61 9.06 19.82 15.41
N MET A 62 10.04 19.33 16.17
CA MET A 62 9.87 19.02 17.59
C MET A 62 11.16 19.22 18.39
N ASP A 63 11.01 19.46 19.68
CA ASP A 63 12.12 19.56 20.63
C ASP A 63 12.11 18.37 21.59
N LEU A 64 13.21 17.63 21.60
CA LEU A 64 13.48 16.51 22.51
C LEU A 64 14.48 16.93 23.57
N ILE A 65 14.37 16.35 24.77
CA ILE A 65 15.31 16.53 25.86
C ILE A 65 15.85 15.17 26.25
N PHE A 66 17.16 15.10 26.46
CA PHE A 66 17.84 13.94 26.99
C PHE A 66 18.61 14.34 28.25
N ASP A 67 18.52 13.52 29.28
CA ASP A 67 19.06 13.80 30.60
C ASP A 67 19.61 12.52 31.25
N THR A 68 20.89 12.52 31.58
CA THR A 68 21.59 11.43 32.26
C THR A 68 22.08 11.82 33.65
N THR A 69 21.62 12.96 34.21
CA THR A 69 22.01 13.45 35.54
C THR A 69 21.84 12.40 36.65
N ASP A 70 20.74 11.64 36.61
CA ASP A 70 20.47 10.59 37.60
C ASP A 70 21.45 9.41 37.51
N SER A 71 21.76 8.97 36.29
CA SER A 71 22.69 7.85 36.04
C SER A 71 24.17 8.23 36.10
N GLY A 72 24.51 9.52 36.02
CA GLY A 72 25.89 10.01 35.94
C GLY A 72 26.61 9.76 34.62
N GLY A 73 25.96 9.12 33.63
CA GLY A 73 26.53 8.79 32.32
C GLY A 73 26.52 9.92 31.30
N SER A 74 27.08 9.68 30.11
CA SER A 74 27.07 10.65 29.00
C SER A 74 25.78 10.57 28.19
N VAL A 75 25.20 11.71 27.85
CA VAL A 75 24.03 11.82 26.97
C VAL A 75 24.38 11.63 25.49
N GLN A 76 25.66 11.71 25.15
CA GLN A 76 26.14 11.77 23.77
C GLN A 76 25.74 10.56 22.93
N GLY A 77 25.79 9.35 23.51
CA GLY A 77 25.40 8.13 22.79
C GLY A 77 23.94 8.14 22.31
N ARG A 78 23.02 8.77 23.06
CA ARG A 78 21.62 8.93 22.63
C ARG A 78 21.47 9.96 21.52
N VAL A 79 22.24 11.05 21.60
CA VAL A 79 22.25 12.08 20.55
C VAL A 79 22.83 11.52 19.27
N ASP A 80 23.91 10.75 19.34
CA ASP A 80 24.56 10.14 18.18
C ASP A 80 23.68 9.06 17.54
N ALA A 81 22.95 8.26 18.34
CA ALA A 81 21.95 7.34 17.82
C ALA A 81 20.85 8.06 17.02
N LEU A 82 20.37 9.21 17.49
CA LEU A 82 19.41 10.02 16.76
C LEU A 82 20.03 10.64 15.49
N ARG A 83 21.29 11.07 15.56
CA ARG A 83 22.03 11.56 14.37
C ARG A 83 22.24 10.47 13.32
N GLY A 84 22.23 9.19 13.71
CA GLY A 84 22.26 8.07 12.79
C GLY A 84 21.14 8.10 11.74
N PHE A 85 19.98 8.67 12.06
CA PHE A 85 18.88 8.83 11.10
C PHE A 85 19.13 9.87 10.00
N LEU A 86 20.14 10.74 10.15
CA LEU A 86 20.59 11.64 9.08
C LEU A 86 21.64 10.99 8.17
N ALA A 87 22.30 9.93 8.62
CA ALA A 87 23.40 9.34 7.90
C ALA A 87 22.88 8.60 6.66
N ALA A 88 23.48 8.87 5.51
CA ALA A 88 23.24 8.12 4.29
C ALA A 88 23.79 6.70 4.48
N THR A 89 22.91 5.79 4.87
CA THR A 89 23.26 4.41 5.27
C THR A 89 22.56 3.37 4.43
N VAL A 90 21.52 3.77 3.70
CA VAL A 90 20.73 2.87 2.85
C VAL A 90 21.26 2.98 1.42
N ALA A 91 21.80 1.88 0.91
CA ALA A 91 22.20 1.76 -0.49
C ALA A 91 20.96 1.48 -1.36
N GLU A 92 20.78 2.28 -2.40
CA GLU A 92 19.79 2.08 -3.43
C GLU A 92 20.51 1.72 -4.74
N ALA A 93 20.07 0.62 -5.35
CA ALA A 93 20.47 0.27 -6.70
C ALA A 93 19.62 1.09 -7.66
N ASP A 94 20.21 2.12 -8.26
CA ASP A 94 19.58 2.90 -9.32
C ASP A 94 20.16 2.46 -10.68
N GLU A 95 19.41 2.65 -11.78
CA GLU A 95 19.78 2.19 -13.13
C GLU A 95 21.10 2.80 -13.67
N GLY A 96 21.74 3.71 -12.93
CA GLY A 96 23.01 4.37 -13.27
C GLY A 96 24.10 4.32 -12.20
N GLY A 97 23.91 3.62 -11.08
CA GLY A 97 24.93 3.51 -10.01
C GLY A 97 24.39 3.24 -8.61
N GLN A 98 25.30 3.04 -7.65
CA GLN A 98 24.98 2.93 -6.22
C GLN A 98 24.75 4.33 -5.64
N SER A 99 23.51 4.64 -5.27
CA SER A 99 23.16 5.89 -4.58
C SER A 99 22.90 5.60 -3.12
N THR A 100 23.45 6.41 -2.20
CA THR A 100 23.18 6.24 -0.77
C THR A 100 22.22 7.32 -0.29
N ARG A 101 21.14 6.94 0.40
CA ARG A 101 20.17 7.86 0.99
C ARG A 101 20.11 7.74 2.52
N PRO A 102 19.67 8.80 3.22
CA PRO A 102 19.23 8.67 4.60
C PRO A 102 18.04 7.70 4.71
N PRO A 103 17.91 6.98 5.84
CA PRO A 103 16.80 6.07 6.05
C PRO A 103 15.46 6.80 6.16
N HIS A 104 14.40 6.11 5.75
CA HIS A 104 13.03 6.47 6.04
C HIS A 104 12.70 6.22 7.50
N VAL A 105 11.99 7.17 8.11
CA VAL A 105 11.70 7.18 9.53
C VAL A 105 10.23 7.46 9.78
N ASP A 106 9.60 6.58 10.54
CA ASP A 106 8.26 6.78 11.09
C ASP A 106 8.37 7.27 12.53
N PHE A 107 7.84 8.46 12.81
CA PHE A 107 7.69 8.98 14.16
C PHE A 107 6.31 8.63 14.70
N HIS A 108 6.26 8.02 15.89
CA HIS A 108 5.03 7.62 16.55
C HIS A 108 4.90 8.26 17.93
N TRP A 109 3.71 8.78 18.21
CA TRP A 109 3.34 9.23 19.54
C TRP A 109 1.83 9.05 19.78
N LYS A 110 1.48 8.00 20.53
CA LYS A 110 0.08 7.57 20.73
C LYS A 110 -0.60 7.32 19.37
N SER A 111 -1.66 8.07 19.06
CA SER A 111 -2.39 7.98 17.79
C SER A 111 -1.76 8.80 16.67
N PHE A 112 -0.80 9.68 16.98
CA PHE A 112 -0.13 10.49 15.98
C PHE A 112 1.02 9.69 15.35
N THR A 113 1.05 9.63 14.03
CA THR A 113 2.13 9.03 13.25
C THR A 113 2.53 9.98 12.14
N PHE A 114 3.83 10.20 11.96
CA PHE A 114 4.39 11.02 10.89
C PHE A 114 5.47 10.24 10.16
N ARG A 115 5.28 10.05 8.86
CA ARG A 115 6.18 9.28 7.99
C ARG A 115 7.00 10.22 7.13
N GLY A 116 8.32 10.07 7.18
CA GLY A 116 9.18 10.99 6.46
C GLY A 116 10.65 10.64 6.51
N VAL A 117 11.46 11.64 6.21
CA VAL A 117 12.91 11.63 6.38
C VAL A 117 13.30 12.71 7.38
N VAL A 118 14.36 12.48 8.12
CA VAL A 118 14.92 13.52 8.98
C VAL A 118 15.70 14.50 8.11
N GLU A 119 15.32 15.77 8.15
CA GLU A 119 15.97 16.83 7.37
C GLU A 119 17.07 17.52 8.18
N LYS A 120 16.84 17.74 9.48
CA LYS A 120 17.76 18.47 10.33
C LYS A 120 17.68 18.00 11.78
N ILE A 121 18.85 17.87 12.40
CA ILE A 121 19.00 17.67 13.85
C ILE A 121 19.94 18.75 14.38
N SER A 122 19.50 19.48 15.40
CA SER A 122 20.33 20.46 16.10
C SER A 122 20.37 20.13 17.59
N ALA A 123 21.55 19.74 18.09
CA ALA A 123 21.75 19.39 19.49
C ALA A 123 22.47 20.53 20.23
N SER A 124 21.87 20.99 21.32
CA SER A 124 22.42 21.96 22.27
C SER A 124 22.63 21.29 23.61
N VAL A 125 23.90 21.14 24.03
CA VAL A 125 24.21 20.58 25.35
C VAL A 125 24.00 21.66 26.41
N LEU A 126 23.21 21.34 27.43
CA LEU A 126 22.77 22.29 28.48
C LEU A 126 23.54 22.12 29.79
N MET A 127 24.01 20.91 30.09
CA MET A 127 24.68 20.62 31.36
C MET A 127 25.87 19.71 31.12
N PHE A 128 26.98 20.06 31.76
CA PHE A 128 28.21 19.30 31.78
C PHE A 128 28.56 18.92 33.21
N LYS A 129 29.18 17.76 33.37
CA LYS A 129 29.82 17.38 34.62
C LYS A 129 31.14 18.14 34.77
N ALA A 130 31.71 18.13 35.98
CA ALA A 130 33.00 18.75 36.26
C ALA A 130 34.16 18.22 35.40
N ASP A 131 34.05 16.98 34.90
CA ASP A 131 35.00 16.35 33.98
C ASP A 131 34.77 16.73 32.49
N GLY A 132 33.75 17.55 32.19
CA GLY A 132 33.38 17.96 30.83
C GLY A 132 32.40 17.01 30.13
N THR A 133 31.95 15.93 30.77
CA THR A 133 30.97 14.99 30.18
C THR A 133 29.61 15.66 30.00
N PRO A 134 29.00 15.62 28.80
CA PRO A 134 27.68 16.17 28.58
C PRO A 134 26.62 15.30 29.26
N MET A 135 25.88 15.88 30.21
CA MET A 135 24.86 15.17 30.99
C MET A 135 23.43 15.48 30.53
N ARG A 136 23.19 16.65 29.94
CA ARG A 136 21.86 17.03 29.45
C ARG A 136 21.96 17.74 28.12
N ALA A 137 21.10 17.38 27.18
CA ALA A 137 21.03 18.01 25.86
C ALA A 137 19.58 18.26 25.44
N LYS A 138 19.35 19.40 24.79
CA LYS A 138 18.14 19.70 24.05
C LYS A 138 18.42 19.44 22.57
N VAL A 139 17.56 18.68 21.90
CA VAL A 139 17.73 18.31 20.50
C VAL A 139 16.48 18.70 19.72
N SER A 140 16.64 19.64 18.79
CA SER A 140 15.59 20.03 17.84
C SER A 140 15.69 19.15 16.60
N VAL A 141 14.58 18.49 16.26
CA VAL A 141 14.46 17.58 15.12
C VAL A 141 13.44 18.15 14.15
N THR A 142 13.83 18.23 12.88
CA THR A 142 12.96 18.59 11.76
C THR A 142 12.89 17.41 10.80
N MET A 143 11.67 16.97 10.51
CA MET A 143 11.37 15.90 9.57
C MET A 143 10.53 16.45 8.42
N LYS A 144 10.74 15.88 7.24
CA LYS A 144 9.99 16.21 6.03
C LYS A 144 9.19 15.00 5.59
N GLU A 145 7.93 15.21 5.28
CA GLU A 145 7.00 14.17 4.87
C GLU A 145 7.48 13.50 3.58
N ARG A 146 7.30 12.19 3.52
CA ARG A 146 7.50 11.38 2.33
C ARG A 146 6.18 10.72 1.96
N SER A 147 5.75 10.91 0.72
CA SER A 147 4.75 10.02 0.14
C SER A 147 5.42 8.70 -0.25
N GLU A 148 4.87 7.58 0.19
CA GLU A 148 5.32 6.29 -0.32
C GLU A 148 4.88 6.15 -1.79
N PRO A 149 5.72 5.55 -2.66
CA PRO A 149 5.33 5.29 -4.04
C PRO A 149 4.13 4.32 -4.15
N ASN A 150 3.87 3.49 -3.14
CA ASN A 150 2.67 2.66 -3.00
C ASN A 150 1.69 3.14 -1.91
N GLY A 151 2.08 4.12 -1.09
CA GLY A 151 1.20 4.85 -0.19
C GLY A 151 0.90 6.21 -0.78
N GLY A 152 0.40 6.20 -2.03
CA GLY A 152 -0.12 7.39 -2.66
C GLY A 152 -1.31 7.85 -1.84
N ASN A 153 -1.11 8.81 -0.94
CA ASN A 153 -2.17 9.45 -0.18
C ASN A 153 -2.98 8.42 0.66
N THR A 154 -3.03 8.54 1.98
CA THR A 154 -4.14 7.94 2.77
C THR A 154 -5.47 8.71 2.50
N GLY A 155 -5.67 9.04 1.22
CA GLY A 155 -6.76 9.67 0.51
C GLY A 155 -6.71 9.39 -1.03
N SER A 156 -5.84 8.51 -1.55
CA SER A 156 -5.80 8.15 -2.98
C SER A 156 -5.02 6.85 -3.28
N GLY A 157 -5.12 5.85 -2.41
CA GLY A 157 -4.72 4.47 -2.68
C GLY A 157 -5.95 3.58 -2.77
N SER A 158 -6.86 3.86 -3.71
CA SER A 158 -8.04 3.02 -3.92
C SER A 158 -7.64 1.72 -4.61
N SER A 159 -7.34 0.70 -3.79
CA SER A 159 -7.70 -0.67 -4.12
C SER A 159 -9.17 -0.71 -4.51
N VAL A 160 -9.46 -1.07 -5.76
CA VAL A 160 -10.81 -1.33 -6.25
C VAL A 160 -11.22 -2.70 -5.72
N THR A 161 -11.82 -2.73 -4.52
CA THR A 161 -12.47 -3.93 -4.00
C THR A 161 -13.93 -3.90 -4.42
N LEU A 162 -14.36 -4.89 -5.21
CA LEU A 162 -15.75 -5.09 -5.62
C LEU A 162 -16.59 -5.46 -4.39
N SER A 163 -17.37 -4.52 -3.84
CA SER A 163 -18.46 -4.87 -2.92
C SER A 163 -19.74 -5.11 -3.73
N SER A 164 -20.39 -6.23 -3.46
CA SER A 164 -21.58 -6.75 -4.15
C SER A 164 -22.87 -5.95 -3.90
N ALA A 165 -22.77 -4.64 -3.67
CA ALA A 165 -23.91 -3.76 -3.49
C ALA A 165 -23.58 -2.33 -3.94
N GLY A 166 -23.79 -2.05 -5.22
CA GLY A 166 -24.38 -0.78 -5.67
C GLY A 166 -23.62 0.55 -5.50
N SER A 167 -22.33 0.60 -5.16
CA SER A 167 -21.58 1.86 -5.22
C SER A 167 -20.08 1.66 -5.43
N ILE A 168 -19.59 2.09 -6.59
CA ILE A 168 -18.16 2.09 -6.93
C ILE A 168 -17.56 3.41 -6.41
N PHE A 169 -16.78 3.34 -5.33
CA PHE A 169 -16.02 4.48 -4.83
C PHE A 169 -14.54 4.34 -5.22
N SER A 170 -14.01 5.32 -5.95
CA SER A 170 -12.58 5.65 -6.00
C SER A 170 -12.40 7.01 -5.33
N GLY A 171 -11.24 7.24 -4.72
CA GLY A 171 -10.94 8.37 -3.84
C GLY A 171 -11.52 9.74 -4.25
N ALA A 172 -12.01 10.47 -3.24
CA ALA A 172 -12.38 11.89 -3.21
C ALA A 172 -13.28 12.46 -4.34
N GLY A 173 -14.00 11.61 -5.06
CA GLY A 173 -15.06 12.00 -5.98
C GLY A 173 -15.80 10.74 -6.42
N VAL A 174 -17.14 10.73 -6.28
CA VAL A 174 -17.97 9.55 -6.53
C VAL A 174 -17.59 8.92 -7.89
N ALA A 175 -16.97 7.74 -7.86
CA ALA A 175 -16.31 7.19 -9.05
C ALA A 175 -17.29 6.70 -10.10
N ALA A 176 -18.41 6.12 -9.69
CA ALA A 176 -19.56 6.01 -10.58
C ALA A 176 -20.83 6.16 -9.77
N ARG A 177 -21.79 6.93 -10.31
CA ARG A 177 -23.13 7.08 -9.73
C ARG A 177 -24.08 6.20 -10.52
N THR A 178 -24.96 5.48 -9.85
CA THR A 178 -26.08 4.83 -10.54
C THR A 178 -27.28 5.78 -10.51
N THR A 179 -27.86 6.05 -11.68
CA THR A 179 -29.08 6.86 -11.79
C THR A 179 -30.20 6.01 -12.38
N THR A 180 -31.42 6.15 -11.86
CA THR A 180 -32.59 5.45 -12.40
C THR A 180 -33.24 6.34 -13.45
N VAL A 181 -33.47 5.79 -14.64
CA VAL A 181 -34.11 6.50 -15.74
C VAL A 181 -35.57 6.76 -15.41
N GLN A 182 -35.96 8.03 -15.45
CA GLN A 182 -37.34 8.46 -15.27
C GLN A 182 -38.20 8.14 -16.51
N PRO A 183 -39.54 8.04 -16.38
CA PRO A 183 -40.42 7.84 -17.52
C PRO A 183 -40.18 8.88 -18.62
N ASN A 184 -40.00 8.42 -19.87
CA ASN A 184 -39.71 9.22 -21.06
C ASN A 184 -38.36 9.98 -21.04
N GLN A 185 -37.41 9.60 -20.19
CA GLN A 185 -36.08 10.21 -20.15
C GLN A 185 -35.12 9.51 -21.13
N THR A 186 -34.45 10.28 -22.00
CA THR A 186 -33.41 9.74 -22.89
C THR A 186 -32.04 9.69 -22.21
N MET A 187 -31.08 8.91 -22.75
CA MET A 187 -29.72 8.85 -22.20
C MET A 187 -29.05 10.23 -22.16
N THR A 188 -29.32 11.07 -23.17
CA THR A 188 -28.81 12.45 -23.24
C THR A 188 -29.38 13.32 -22.12
N GLN A 189 -30.66 13.14 -21.77
CA GLN A 189 -31.28 13.87 -20.65
C GLN A 189 -30.77 13.35 -19.29
N ALA A 190 -30.51 12.05 -19.17
CA ALA A 190 -29.88 11.48 -17.99
C ALA A 190 -28.43 11.97 -17.82
N ALA A 191 -27.67 12.07 -18.92
CA ALA A 191 -26.34 12.67 -18.97
C ALA A 191 -26.35 14.13 -18.49
N ALA A 192 -27.23 14.95 -19.06
CA ALA A 192 -27.38 16.36 -18.69
C ALA A 192 -27.72 16.54 -17.20
N ALA A 193 -28.64 15.72 -16.67
CA ALA A 193 -29.02 15.76 -15.26
C ALA A 193 -27.86 15.40 -14.31
N ASN A 194 -26.95 14.53 -14.75
CA ASN A 194 -25.81 14.07 -13.94
C ASN A 194 -24.50 14.83 -14.23
N LYS A 195 -24.52 15.88 -15.07
CA LYS A 195 -23.34 16.65 -15.49
C LYS A 195 -22.24 15.77 -16.12
N SER A 196 -22.65 14.75 -16.86
CA SER A 196 -21.75 13.85 -17.60
C SER A 196 -22.07 13.89 -19.10
N ASP A 197 -21.17 13.37 -19.92
CA ASP A 197 -21.37 13.24 -21.36
C ASP A 197 -22.11 11.94 -21.72
N PHE A 198 -23.04 12.03 -22.68
CA PHE A 198 -23.83 10.87 -23.11
C PHE A 198 -22.96 9.73 -23.68
N ARG A 199 -21.84 10.05 -24.33
CA ARG A 199 -20.90 9.06 -24.89
C ARG A 199 -20.23 8.24 -23.80
N THR A 200 -19.89 8.91 -22.70
CA THR A 200 -19.21 8.35 -21.54
C THR A 200 -20.13 7.41 -20.77
N ILE A 201 -21.41 7.78 -20.63
CA ILE A 201 -22.45 6.91 -20.08
C ILE A 201 -22.72 5.74 -21.03
N ALA A 202 -22.86 5.98 -22.34
CA ALA A 202 -23.11 4.93 -23.32
C ALA A 202 -21.99 3.87 -23.33
N ASN A 203 -20.73 4.29 -23.27
CA ASN A 203 -19.58 3.39 -23.18
C ASN A 203 -19.61 2.53 -21.91
N ALA A 204 -19.98 3.11 -20.76
CA ALA A 204 -20.09 2.38 -19.50
C ALA A 204 -21.31 1.45 -19.41
N ASN A 205 -22.27 1.58 -20.34
CA ASN A 205 -23.50 0.78 -20.36
C ASN A 205 -23.68 0.08 -21.72
N PRO A 206 -22.76 -0.80 -22.12
CA PRO A 206 -22.78 -1.44 -23.44
C PRO A 206 -24.00 -2.34 -23.67
N GLN A 207 -24.68 -2.78 -22.60
CA GLN A 207 -25.93 -3.54 -22.67
C GLN A 207 -27.12 -2.77 -23.26
N ILE A 208 -27.03 -1.44 -23.38
CA ILE A 208 -28.12 -0.59 -23.90
C ILE A 208 -27.90 -0.35 -25.39
N SER A 209 -28.64 -1.09 -26.22
CA SER A 209 -28.51 -1.03 -27.68
C SER A 209 -29.16 0.22 -28.30
N ASP A 210 -30.20 0.77 -27.68
CA ASP A 210 -30.89 1.98 -28.17
C ASP A 210 -30.80 3.13 -27.13
N PRO A 211 -29.90 4.10 -27.33
CA PRO A 211 -29.72 5.25 -26.45
C PRO A 211 -30.91 6.23 -26.40
N MET A 212 -31.82 6.15 -27.38
CA MET A 212 -32.97 7.06 -27.48
C MET A 212 -34.24 6.48 -26.88
N ASN A 213 -34.29 5.17 -26.64
CA ASN A 213 -35.45 4.50 -26.08
C ASN A 213 -35.06 3.56 -24.94
N ILE A 214 -34.85 4.15 -23.75
CA ILE A 214 -34.52 3.40 -22.54
C ILE A 214 -35.80 3.18 -21.72
N PRO A 215 -36.13 1.92 -21.34
CA PRO A 215 -37.28 1.65 -20.47
C PRO A 215 -37.18 2.39 -19.14
N ALA A 216 -38.30 2.97 -18.70
CA ALA A 216 -38.39 3.63 -17.39
C ALA A 216 -38.04 2.63 -16.27
N GLY A 217 -37.22 3.05 -15.30
CA GLY A 217 -36.72 2.19 -14.23
C GLY A 217 -35.39 1.49 -14.52
N THR A 218 -34.81 1.66 -15.71
CA THR A 218 -33.47 1.14 -16.02
C THR A 218 -32.41 1.84 -15.16
N GLN A 219 -31.51 1.08 -14.55
CA GLN A 219 -30.35 1.62 -13.82
C GLN A 219 -29.20 1.91 -14.79
N LEU A 220 -28.77 3.17 -14.84
CA LEU A 220 -27.65 3.64 -15.65
C LEU A 220 -26.44 3.90 -14.77
N VAL A 221 -25.29 3.35 -15.15
CA VAL A 221 -24.01 3.68 -14.53
C VAL A 221 -23.45 4.95 -15.15
N VAL A 222 -23.23 5.97 -14.33
CA VAL A 222 -22.67 7.27 -14.72
C VAL A 222 -21.25 7.38 -14.18
N PRO A 223 -20.22 7.11 -15.00
CA PRO A 223 -18.82 7.17 -14.56
C PRO A 223 -18.34 8.62 -14.45
N ALA A 224 -17.42 8.88 -13.53
CA ALA A 224 -16.88 10.22 -13.28
C ALA A 224 -16.02 10.78 -14.43
N ASN A 225 -15.42 9.91 -15.25
CA ASN A 225 -14.59 10.31 -16.38
C ASN A 225 -14.53 9.22 -17.48
N ASN A 226 -13.98 9.58 -18.65
CA ASN A 226 -13.86 8.69 -19.81
C ASN A 226 -12.94 7.49 -19.59
N ALA A 227 -11.87 7.66 -18.79
CA ALA A 227 -10.94 6.58 -18.49
C ALA A 227 -11.64 5.45 -17.73
N LEU A 228 -12.44 5.81 -16.72
CA LEU A 228 -13.24 4.86 -15.95
C LEU A 228 -14.35 4.24 -16.81
N ALA A 229 -14.99 5.00 -17.69
CA ALA A 229 -15.97 4.46 -18.63
C ALA A 229 -15.41 3.32 -19.48
N ASN A 230 -14.17 3.46 -19.97
CA ASN A 230 -13.51 2.42 -20.76
C ASN A 230 -13.18 1.17 -19.93
N VAL A 231 -12.76 1.34 -18.66
CA VAL A 231 -12.52 0.22 -17.75
C VAL A 231 -13.83 -0.53 -17.47
N LEU A 232 -14.92 0.17 -17.20
CA LEU A 232 -16.24 -0.44 -16.98
C LEU A 232 -16.75 -1.15 -18.24
N ALA A 233 -16.57 -0.55 -19.42
CA ALA A 233 -16.93 -1.15 -20.70
C ALA A 233 -16.19 -2.48 -20.93
N ASN A 234 -14.88 -2.49 -20.71
CA ASN A 234 -14.04 -3.67 -20.91
C ASN A 234 -14.36 -4.78 -19.89
N GLN A 235 -14.74 -4.42 -18.66
CA GLN A 235 -15.16 -5.39 -17.64
C GLN A 235 -16.55 -5.97 -17.93
N ALA A 236 -17.47 -5.17 -18.48
CA ALA A 236 -18.80 -5.64 -18.91
C ALA A 236 -18.71 -6.57 -20.14
N LEU A 237 -17.76 -6.32 -21.05
CA LEU A 237 -17.51 -7.16 -22.23
C LEU A 237 -16.75 -8.46 -21.90
N ALA A 238 -15.94 -8.47 -20.83
CA ALA A 238 -15.24 -9.66 -20.34
C ALA A 238 -16.19 -10.69 -19.69
N GLN A 239 -17.42 -10.29 -19.35
CA GLN A 239 -18.48 -11.19 -18.93
C GLN A 239 -19.25 -11.69 -20.15
N THR A 240 -18.70 -12.68 -20.86
CA THR A 240 -19.48 -13.46 -21.82
C THR A 240 -20.40 -14.44 -21.08
N PRO A 241 -21.64 -14.67 -21.54
CA PRO A 241 -22.65 -15.41 -20.79
C PRO A 241 -22.38 -16.92 -20.89
N ALA A 242 -21.62 -17.46 -19.96
CA ALA A 242 -21.68 -18.88 -19.65
C ALA A 242 -22.82 -19.09 -18.63
N ASN A 243 -23.87 -19.77 -19.09
CA ASN A 243 -24.93 -20.41 -18.29
C ASN A 243 -26.24 -19.61 -18.06
N PHE A 244 -27.03 -19.44 -19.13
CA PHE A 244 -28.50 -19.41 -19.00
C PHE A 244 -29.06 -20.74 -19.54
N SER A 245 -29.38 -21.66 -18.64
CA SER A 245 -30.30 -22.77 -18.97
C SER A 245 -31.74 -22.28 -18.81
N PRO A 246 -32.65 -22.56 -19.78
CA PRO A 246 -34.03 -22.11 -19.72
C PRO A 246 -34.89 -23.16 -19.00
N ALA A 247 -35.16 -22.94 -17.71
CA ALA A 247 -36.38 -23.34 -16.99
C ALA A 247 -36.08 -23.41 -15.48
N GLY A 248 -36.73 -22.53 -14.72
CA GLY A 248 -36.68 -22.57 -13.26
C GLY A 248 -36.82 -21.16 -12.69
N ASN A 249 -38.00 -20.86 -12.18
CA ASN A 249 -38.30 -19.61 -11.48
C ASN A 249 -37.41 -19.50 -10.23
N VAL A 250 -36.40 -18.63 -10.25
CA VAL A 250 -35.65 -18.23 -9.05
C VAL A 250 -35.65 -16.71 -8.95
N ASP A 251 -36.10 -16.21 -7.79
CA ASP A 251 -36.17 -14.80 -7.45
C ASP A 251 -34.81 -14.10 -7.65
N PRO A 252 -34.76 -12.91 -8.26
CA PRO A 252 -33.51 -12.19 -8.50
C PRO A 252 -32.88 -11.61 -7.21
N PHE A 253 -33.50 -11.81 -6.05
CA PHE A 253 -33.00 -11.38 -4.73
C PHE A 253 -33.11 -12.47 -3.65
N GLY A 254 -33.40 -13.71 -4.05
CA GLY A 254 -33.41 -14.85 -3.13
C GLY A 254 -31.99 -15.32 -2.81
N VAL A 255 -31.65 -15.43 -1.53
CA VAL A 255 -30.39 -16.00 -1.05
C VAL A 255 -30.40 -17.51 -1.36
N ASN A 256 -30.05 -17.87 -2.59
CA ASN A 256 -29.80 -19.26 -2.95
C ASN A 256 -28.41 -19.65 -2.44
N ASN A 257 -28.42 -20.26 -1.26
CA ASN A 257 -27.36 -21.12 -0.77
C ASN A 257 -27.33 -22.40 -1.62
N ASP A 258 -26.90 -22.28 -2.88
CA ASP A 258 -26.52 -23.43 -3.69
C ASP A 258 -25.29 -23.07 -4.54
N ASN A 259 -24.26 -23.83 -4.21
CA ASN A 259 -22.91 -23.83 -4.72
C ASN A 259 -22.89 -24.39 -6.15
N GLY A 260 -22.30 -23.67 -7.11
CA GLY A 260 -22.10 -24.20 -8.46
C GLY A 260 -21.53 -23.19 -9.44
N GLY A 261 -20.19 -23.04 -9.47
CA GLY A 261 -19.52 -22.26 -10.50
C GLY A 261 -18.12 -21.74 -10.20
N PHE A 262 -17.54 -22.08 -9.06
CA PHE A 262 -16.10 -21.95 -8.82
C PHE A 262 -15.55 -23.37 -8.63
N GLY A 263 -14.82 -23.85 -9.63
CA GLY A 263 -14.08 -25.10 -9.55
C GLY A 263 -13.01 -25.00 -8.48
N ASN A 264 -13.40 -25.35 -7.25
CA ASN A 264 -12.62 -26.07 -6.26
C ASN A 264 -11.10 -25.75 -6.18
N LEU A 265 -10.75 -24.61 -5.58
CA LEU A 265 -9.49 -24.42 -4.86
C LEU A 265 -9.69 -24.58 -3.34
N GLY A 266 -10.70 -25.35 -2.96
CA GLY A 266 -11.15 -25.56 -1.58
C GLY A 266 -11.40 -27.02 -1.28
N ASN A 267 -10.46 -27.91 -1.59
CA ASN A 267 -10.30 -29.16 -0.86
C ASN A 267 -8.86 -29.70 -0.94
N LEU A 268 -7.95 -29.02 -0.25
CA LEU A 268 -6.88 -29.67 0.49
C LEU A 268 -6.93 -29.09 1.91
N ALA A 269 -7.98 -29.44 2.65
CA ALA A 269 -7.85 -29.45 4.09
C ALA A 269 -6.81 -30.54 4.42
N PRO A 270 -5.68 -30.23 5.09
CA PRO A 270 -5.14 -31.21 6.00
C PRO A 270 -6.15 -31.33 7.13
N SER A 271 -6.95 -32.39 7.11
CA SER A 271 -7.52 -32.94 8.32
C SER A 271 -6.34 -33.33 9.21
N ASN A 272 -5.95 -32.39 10.07
CA ASN A 272 -5.22 -32.51 11.34
C ASN A 272 -4.73 -31.09 11.68
N ASN A 273 -5.69 -30.21 11.95
CA ASN A 273 -5.42 -28.92 12.57
C ASN A 273 -5.27 -29.20 14.08
N GLU A 274 -4.16 -29.83 14.46
CA GLU A 274 -3.67 -29.81 15.83
C GLU A 274 -2.55 -28.77 15.89
N ASP A 275 -2.77 -27.75 16.71
CA ASP A 275 -1.80 -26.77 17.21
C ASP A 275 -0.77 -26.18 16.22
N LEU A 276 -1.06 -24.98 15.72
CA LEU A 276 -0.04 -24.00 15.32
C LEU A 276 0.66 -23.39 16.57
N SER A 277 1.08 -24.24 17.51
CA SER A 277 2.22 -23.90 18.35
C SER A 277 3.45 -23.99 17.45
N ALA A 278 4.25 -22.93 17.34
CA ALA A 278 5.47 -22.97 16.57
C ALA A 278 6.38 -24.11 17.10
N ASP A 279 6.43 -25.23 16.38
CA ASP A 279 7.34 -26.33 16.68
C ASP A 279 8.73 -25.92 16.20
N PHE A 280 9.51 -25.36 17.12
CA PHE A 280 10.90 -24.98 16.90
C PHE A 280 11.86 -26.18 16.93
N SER A 281 11.34 -27.42 16.96
CA SER A 281 12.18 -28.60 16.77
C SER A 281 12.80 -28.60 15.36
N SER A 282 13.95 -29.27 15.22
CA SER A 282 14.59 -29.44 13.92
C SER A 282 13.64 -30.11 12.90
N SER A 283 12.78 -31.03 13.33
CA SER A 283 11.74 -31.64 12.50
C SER A 283 10.64 -30.66 12.08
N GLY A 284 10.19 -29.78 12.98
CA GLY A 284 9.17 -28.76 12.67
C GLY A 284 9.68 -27.70 11.69
N LEU A 285 10.93 -27.26 11.87
CA LEU A 285 11.60 -26.34 10.94
C LEU A 285 11.84 -26.97 9.57
N ASN A 286 12.22 -28.26 9.50
CA ASN A 286 12.39 -28.99 8.25
C ASN A 286 11.07 -29.06 7.45
N ALA A 287 9.97 -29.38 8.14
CA ALA A 287 8.64 -29.46 7.53
C ALA A 287 8.16 -28.09 7.04
N ALA A 288 8.46 -27.03 7.78
CA ALA A 288 8.13 -25.66 7.38
C ALA A 288 8.89 -25.25 6.10
N VAL A 289 10.18 -25.55 6.01
CA VAL A 289 11.02 -25.28 4.83
C VAL A 289 10.47 -25.97 3.58
N SER A 290 10.17 -27.27 3.65
CA SER A 290 9.59 -28.00 2.50
C SER A 290 8.20 -27.49 2.13
N SER A 291 7.35 -27.15 3.10
CA SER A 291 6.03 -26.57 2.81
C SER A 291 6.10 -25.19 2.14
N ALA A 292 7.16 -24.41 2.42
CA ALA A 292 7.40 -23.12 1.80
C ALA A 292 7.91 -23.28 0.36
N ALA A 293 8.80 -24.25 0.13
CA ALA A 293 9.26 -24.62 -1.21
C ALA A 293 8.08 -25.08 -2.09
N ASP A 294 7.22 -25.98 -1.60
CA ASP A 294 6.02 -26.45 -2.31
C ASP A 294 5.10 -25.28 -2.74
N ARG A 295 4.91 -24.31 -1.85
CA ARG A 295 4.12 -23.09 -2.17
C ARG A 295 4.81 -22.23 -3.21
N ALA A 296 6.13 -22.09 -3.15
CA ALA A 296 6.89 -21.34 -4.14
C ALA A 296 6.80 -21.99 -5.54
N HIS A 297 6.88 -23.32 -5.64
CA HIS A 297 6.66 -24.05 -6.89
C HIS A 297 5.24 -23.79 -7.45
N GLN A 298 4.20 -23.90 -6.63
CA GLN A 298 2.81 -23.66 -7.06
C GLN A 298 2.56 -22.23 -7.57
N VAL A 299 3.15 -21.23 -6.92
CA VAL A 299 3.03 -19.82 -7.35
C VAL A 299 3.76 -19.58 -8.66
N THR A 300 4.96 -20.16 -8.82
CA THR A 300 5.73 -20.12 -10.07
C THR A 300 4.95 -20.75 -11.21
N ASP A 301 4.42 -21.96 -11.04
CA ASP A 301 3.60 -22.63 -12.05
C ASP A 301 2.38 -21.79 -12.46
N SER A 302 1.67 -21.24 -11.47
CA SER A 302 0.49 -20.40 -11.71
C SER A 302 0.82 -19.10 -12.46
N ALA A 303 2.04 -18.57 -12.29
CA ALA A 303 2.51 -17.38 -13.00
C ALA A 303 2.89 -17.72 -14.45
N PHE A 304 3.64 -18.80 -14.67
CA PHE A 304 4.06 -19.23 -16.00
C PHE A 304 2.89 -19.70 -16.85
N ASP A 305 1.88 -20.37 -16.28
CA ASP A 305 0.65 -20.76 -17.01
C ASP A 305 -0.12 -19.56 -17.60
N ARG A 306 0.09 -18.34 -17.08
CA ARG A 306 -0.45 -17.09 -17.65
C ARG A 306 0.45 -16.46 -18.70
N VAL A 307 1.75 -16.68 -18.61
CA VAL A 307 2.79 -16.07 -19.47
C VAL A 307 3.06 -16.91 -20.71
N ASP A 308 3.07 -18.23 -20.57
CA ASP A 308 3.33 -19.21 -21.63
C ASP A 308 2.46 -19.01 -22.89
N PRO A 309 1.12 -18.79 -22.82
CA PRO A 309 0.31 -18.56 -24.00
C PRO A 309 0.62 -17.23 -24.71
N VAL A 310 1.19 -16.24 -24.00
CA VAL A 310 1.64 -14.98 -24.60
C VAL A 310 3.01 -15.17 -25.23
N ALA A 311 3.93 -15.85 -24.55
CA ALA A 311 5.28 -16.16 -25.01
C ALA A 311 5.28 -17.01 -26.30
N GLU A 312 4.37 -17.99 -26.39
CA GLU A 312 4.19 -18.81 -27.60
C GLU A 312 3.76 -17.96 -28.80
N ARG A 313 2.86 -16.99 -28.59
CA ARG A 313 2.36 -16.08 -29.64
C ARG A 313 3.40 -15.10 -30.17
N VAL A 314 4.43 -14.80 -29.38
CA VAL A 314 5.52 -13.88 -29.76
C VAL A 314 6.81 -14.61 -30.16
N GLY A 315 6.78 -15.95 -30.26
CA GLY A 315 7.92 -16.76 -30.69
C GLY A 315 9.00 -16.96 -29.61
N LEU A 316 8.67 -16.71 -28.33
CA LEU A 316 9.58 -16.82 -27.18
C LEU A 316 9.24 -18.01 -26.26
N GLY A 317 8.43 -18.98 -26.71
CA GLY A 317 8.00 -20.12 -25.89
C GLY A 317 9.15 -20.94 -25.28
N ASN A 318 10.22 -21.17 -26.05
CA ASN A 318 11.42 -21.86 -25.54
C ASN A 318 12.13 -21.06 -24.44
N GLN A 319 12.09 -19.73 -24.50
CA GLN A 319 12.67 -18.86 -23.46
C GLN A 319 11.82 -18.85 -22.19
N SER A 320 10.48 -18.87 -22.33
CA SER A 320 9.55 -18.99 -21.21
C SER A 320 9.75 -20.32 -20.47
N THR A 321 9.89 -21.41 -21.21
CA THR A 321 10.14 -22.74 -20.65
C THR A 321 11.48 -22.80 -19.92
N ALA A 322 12.55 -22.27 -20.51
CA ALA A 322 13.86 -22.21 -19.87
C ALA A 322 13.85 -21.35 -18.59
N ALA A 323 13.15 -20.22 -18.61
CA ALA A 323 13.00 -19.37 -17.42
C ALA A 323 12.21 -20.05 -16.30
N ARG A 324 11.17 -20.84 -16.62
CA ARG A 324 10.42 -21.63 -15.65
C ARG A 324 11.31 -22.67 -14.97
N GLU A 325 12.14 -23.37 -15.74
CA GLU A 325 13.07 -24.37 -15.24
C GLU A 325 14.14 -23.75 -14.33
N GLU A 326 14.72 -22.62 -14.72
CA GLU A 326 15.71 -21.88 -13.90
C GLU A 326 15.13 -21.44 -12.55
N VAL A 327 13.89 -20.98 -12.51
CA VAL A 327 13.23 -20.58 -11.25
C VAL A 327 12.99 -21.79 -10.34
N HIS A 328 12.58 -22.93 -10.89
CA HIS A 328 12.41 -24.15 -10.10
C HIS A 328 13.73 -24.70 -9.57
N GLU A 329 14.81 -24.63 -10.35
CA GLU A 329 16.15 -25.01 -9.90
C GLU A 329 16.62 -24.12 -8.75
N ALA A 330 16.39 -22.80 -8.83
CA ALA A 330 16.70 -21.86 -7.76
C ALA A 330 15.92 -22.13 -6.46
N ILE A 331 14.63 -22.50 -6.57
CA ILE A 331 13.82 -22.86 -5.40
C ILE A 331 14.39 -24.13 -4.73
N ASN A 332 14.74 -25.14 -5.52
CA ASN A 332 15.35 -26.38 -5.02
C ASN A 332 16.71 -26.11 -4.34
N GLU A 333 17.55 -25.24 -4.89
CA GLU A 333 18.84 -24.89 -4.29
C GLU A 333 18.68 -24.19 -2.93
N VAL A 334 17.70 -23.28 -2.82
CA VAL A 334 17.38 -22.59 -1.56
C VAL A 334 16.84 -23.56 -0.51
N GLU A 335 15.94 -24.47 -0.91
CA GLU A 335 15.43 -25.51 -0.02
C GLU A 335 16.57 -26.40 0.50
N GLN A 336 17.44 -26.87 -0.38
CA GLN A 336 18.56 -27.72 0.00
C GLN A 336 19.52 -27.02 0.96
N ARG A 337 19.87 -25.75 0.69
CA ARG A 337 20.71 -24.94 1.59
C ARG A 337 20.06 -24.73 2.95
N ALA A 338 18.74 -24.56 3.01
CA ALA A 338 18.01 -24.42 4.25
C ALA A 338 18.03 -25.72 5.08
N HIS A 339 17.83 -26.89 4.44
CA HIS A 339 17.97 -28.20 5.11
C HIS A 339 19.40 -28.45 5.60
N ASP A 340 20.42 -28.09 4.82
CA ASP A 340 21.83 -28.23 5.21
C ASP A 340 22.19 -27.38 6.44
N LEU A 341 21.63 -26.17 6.54
CA LEU A 341 21.81 -25.30 7.71
C LEU A 341 21.09 -25.86 8.95
N LEU A 342 19.90 -26.42 8.78
CA LEU A 342 19.13 -27.04 9.86
C LEU A 342 19.74 -28.36 10.36
N GLY A 343 20.50 -29.06 9.51
CA GLY A 343 21.21 -30.28 9.85
C GLY A 343 22.58 -30.09 10.52
N ASN A 344 23.09 -28.85 10.60
CA ASN A 344 24.41 -28.57 11.16
C ASN A 344 24.35 -28.44 12.69
N PRO A 345 25.04 -29.31 13.47
CA PRO A 345 25.04 -29.26 14.93
C PRO A 345 25.72 -28.02 15.53
N ASP A 346 26.47 -27.23 14.75
CA ASP A 346 27.14 -26.00 15.19
C ASP A 346 26.27 -24.73 15.02
N PHE A 347 25.03 -24.85 14.55
CA PHE A 347 24.11 -23.72 14.37
C PHE A 347 23.25 -23.51 15.62
N ASP A 348 23.77 -22.75 16.60
CA ASP A 348 23.00 -22.30 17.77
C ASP A 348 21.97 -21.24 17.35
N PHE A 349 20.67 -21.60 17.45
CA PHE A 349 19.56 -20.65 17.36
C PHE A 349 19.52 -19.81 18.65
N PHE A 350 20.03 -18.57 18.59
CA PHE A 350 19.84 -17.56 19.64
C PHE A 350 18.44 -16.94 19.61
#